data_AF-A0A8D6UBX6-F1
#
_entry.id   AF-A0A8D6UBX6-F1
#
_cell.length_a   1.000
_cell.length_b   1.000
_cell.length_c   1.000
_cell.angle_alpha   90.00
_cell.angle_beta   90.00
_cell.angle_gamma   90.00
#
_symmetry.space_group_name_H-M   'P 1'
#
loop_
_entity.id
_entity.type
_entity.pdbx_description
1 polymer ?
#
loop_
_entity_poly.entity_id
_entity_poly.type
_entity_poly.pdbx_seq_one_letter_code
_entity_poly.pdbx_strand_id
1 'polypeptide(L)'
;MVFSEELANYHNLYQPLLFHFQEKRVDEFFELIQENLNVVNHYFQTVLRTFLRHKQYIQYIKNALETDYSNIKLEATNKMIKDIKRLGFGFRNFINFKKRVFITLNIQKEKTYPVLSRC
;
A
#
# COMPACT_ATOMS: atom_id res chain seq x y z
N MET A 1 -26.04 -20.45 -3.30
CA MET A 1 -25.08 -20.23 -2.19
C MET A 1 -25.53 -18.99 -1.45
N VAL A 2 -26.02 -19.14 -0.23
CA VAL A 2 -26.35 -17.99 0.63
C VAL A 2 -25.04 -17.55 1.27
N PHE A 3 -24.53 -16.38 0.92
CA PHE A 3 -23.37 -15.81 1.59
C PHE A 3 -23.68 -15.64 3.09
N SER A 4 -22.69 -15.85 3.96
CA SER A 4 -22.90 -15.56 5.39
C SER A 4 -23.24 -14.08 5.55
N GLU A 5 -24.09 -13.77 6.52
CA GLU A 5 -24.53 -12.41 6.82
C GLU A 5 -23.33 -11.46 7.06
N GLU A 6 -22.26 -11.97 7.68
CA GLU A 6 -20.99 -11.26 7.83
C GLU A 6 -20.35 -10.89 6.48
N LEU A 7 -20.28 -11.81 5.51
CA LEU A 7 -19.73 -11.54 4.18
C LEU A 7 -20.55 -10.50 3.42
N ALA A 8 -21.87 -10.56 3.53
CA ALA A 8 -22.75 -9.55 2.95
C ALA A 8 -22.46 -8.17 3.55
N ASN A 9 -22.33 -8.08 4.88
CA ASN A 9 -21.98 -6.83 5.57
C ASN A 9 -20.61 -6.28 5.17
N TYR A 10 -19.60 -7.15 4.98
CA TYR A 10 -18.28 -6.73 4.49
C TYR A 10 -18.34 -6.15 3.09
N HIS A 11 -19.08 -6.79 2.18
CA HIS A 11 -19.26 -6.28 0.83
C HIS A 11 -20.01 -4.94 0.81
N ASN A 12 -21.02 -4.79 1.66
CA ASN A 12 -21.84 -3.58 1.76
C ASN A 12 -21.05 -2.36 2.22
N LEU A 13 -19.99 -2.52 3.03
CA LEU A 13 -19.11 -1.42 3.42
C LEU A 13 -17.93 -1.22 2.46
N TYR A 14 -17.35 -2.32 1.95
CA TYR A 14 -16.18 -2.25 1.08
C TYR A 14 -16.51 -1.55 -0.26
N GLN A 15 -17.69 -1.83 -0.84
CA GLN A 15 -18.06 -1.28 -2.15
C GLN A 15 -18.16 0.27 -2.14
N PRO A 16 -18.88 0.91 -1.19
CA PRO A 16 -18.90 2.37 -1.11
C PRO A 16 -17.52 2.97 -0.81
N LEU A 17 -16.71 2.35 0.07
CA LEU A 17 -15.34 2.79 0.33
C LEU A 17 -14.48 2.77 -0.95
N LEU A 18 -14.57 1.69 -1.73
CA LEU A 18 -13.86 1.57 -3.00
C LEU A 18 -14.33 2.62 -4.01
N PHE A 19 -15.64 2.87 -4.08
CA PHE A 19 -16.22 3.87 -4.97
C PHE A 19 -15.71 5.28 -4.64
N HIS A 20 -15.82 5.73 -3.39
CA HIS A 20 -15.30 7.04 -2.99
C HIS A 20 -13.80 7.16 -3.23
N PHE A 21 -13.06 6.06 -3.06
CA PHE A 21 -11.63 6.02 -3.34
C PHE A 21 -11.33 6.23 -4.83
N GLN A 22 -12.04 5.52 -5.72
CA GLN A 22 -11.83 5.63 -7.17
C GLN A 22 -12.25 7.00 -7.73
N GLU A 23 -13.33 7.56 -7.20
CA GLU A 23 -13.86 8.87 -7.59
C GLU A 23 -13.11 10.05 -6.94
N LYS A 24 -12.03 9.77 -6.19
CA LYS A 24 -11.22 10.78 -5.47
C LYS A 24 -12.05 11.66 -4.51
N ARG A 25 -13.13 11.10 -3.96
CA ARG A 25 -14.04 11.76 -3.00
C ARG A 25 -13.52 11.61 -1.58
N VAL A 26 -12.54 12.45 -1.26
CA VAL A 26 -11.77 12.40 -0.02
C VAL A 26 -12.65 12.55 1.23
N ASP A 27 -13.52 13.56 1.24
CA ASP A 27 -14.28 13.92 2.44
C ASP A 27 -15.34 12.84 2.72
N GLU A 28 -16.08 12.42 1.69
CA GLU A 28 -17.07 11.35 1.78
C GLU A 28 -16.44 10.00 2.15
N PHE A 29 -15.21 9.73 1.69
CA PHE A 29 -14.46 8.53 2.10
C PHE A 29 -14.21 8.51 3.60
N PHE A 30 -13.77 9.64 4.20
CA PHE A 30 -13.50 9.69 5.63
C PHE A 30 -14.77 9.77 6.49
N GLU A 31 -15.83 10.43 6.02
CA GLU A 31 -17.13 10.43 6.68
C GLU A 31 -17.68 9.00 6.79
N LEU A 32 -17.68 8.25 5.69
CA LEU A 32 -18.14 6.86 5.68
C LEU A 32 -17.35 5.97 6.66
N ILE A 33 -16.03 6.19 6.79
CA ILE A 33 -15.18 5.49 7.76
C ILE A 33 -15.61 5.80 9.20
N GLN A 34 -15.91 7.07 9.51
CA GLN A 34 -16.29 7.51 10.84
C GLN A 34 -17.65 6.95 11.25
N GLU A 35 -18.64 7.00 10.35
CA GLU A 35 -19.99 6.49 10.58
C GLU A 35 -20.00 4.98 10.88
N ASN A 36 -19.14 4.21 10.21
CA ASN A 36 -19.08 2.77 10.34
C ASN A 36 -18.14 2.27 11.43
N LEU A 37 -17.37 3.14 12.10
CA LEU A 37 -16.32 2.77 13.06
C LEU A 37 -16.81 1.91 14.24
N ASN A 38 -18.05 2.12 14.67
CA ASN A 38 -18.66 1.44 15.82
C ASN A 38 -19.65 0.34 15.43
N VAL A 39 -19.99 0.23 14.15
CA VAL A 39 -20.98 -0.73 13.63
C VAL A 39 -20.30 -1.99 13.09
N VAL A 40 -19.07 -1.86 12.59
CA VAL A 40 -18.31 -2.96 12.00
C VAL A 40 -17.72 -3.90 13.04
N ASN A 41 -17.45 -5.14 12.60
CA ASN A 41 -16.69 -6.13 13.36
C ASN A 41 -15.30 -5.57 13.77
N HIS A 42 -14.74 -6.08 14.89
CA HIS A 42 -13.47 -5.64 15.47
C HIS A 42 -12.28 -5.64 14.49
N TYR A 43 -12.27 -6.54 13.50
CA TYR A 43 -11.22 -6.57 12.47
C TYR A 43 -11.23 -5.29 11.63
N PHE A 44 -12.38 -4.88 11.11
CA PHE A 44 -12.52 -3.65 10.34
C PHE A 44 -12.31 -2.42 11.21
N GLN A 45 -12.81 -2.45 12.44
CA GLN A 45 -12.60 -1.36 13.38
C GLN A 45 -11.10 -1.05 13.57
N THR A 46 -10.25 -2.07 13.62
CA THR A 46 -8.79 -1.89 13.72
C THR A 46 -8.20 -1.20 12.48
N VAL A 47 -8.64 -1.61 11.29
CA VAL A 47 -8.21 -1.01 10.02
C VAL A 47 -8.68 0.46 9.92
N LEU A 48 -9.96 0.71 10.17
CA LEU A 48 -10.56 2.04 10.13
C LEU A 48 -9.90 2.98 11.15
N ARG A 49 -9.63 2.51 12.37
CA ARG A 49 -8.86 3.27 13.38
C ARG A 49 -7.47 3.60 12.90
N THR A 50 -6.82 2.73 12.13
CA THR A 50 -5.48 2.97 11.59
C THR A 50 -5.50 4.11 10.58
N PHE A 51 -6.51 4.17 9.70
CA PHE A 51 -6.68 5.29 8.76
C PHE A 51 -6.88 6.63 9.47
N LEU A 52 -7.55 6.63 10.64
CA LEU A 52 -7.82 7.83 11.43
C LEU A 52 -6.74 8.17 12.48
N ARG A 53 -5.74 7.30 12.68
CA ARG A 53 -4.85 7.35 13.84
C ARG A 53 -3.97 8.61 13.91
N HIS A 54 -3.44 9.03 12.77
CA HIS A 54 -2.51 10.16 12.70
C HIS A 54 -2.80 11.04 11.48
N LYS A 55 -2.63 12.36 11.64
CA LYS A 55 -2.79 13.36 10.56
C LYS A 55 -1.95 13.04 9.32
N GLN A 56 -0.78 12.42 9.51
CA GLN A 56 0.08 11.98 8.41
C GLN A 56 -0.59 10.89 7.55
N TYR A 57 -1.26 9.89 8.14
CA TYR A 57 -1.96 8.85 7.38
C TYR A 57 -3.12 9.43 6.58
N ILE A 58 -3.88 10.34 7.18
CA ILE A 58 -4.93 11.08 6.48
C ILE A 58 -4.32 11.80 5.27
N GLN A 59 -3.21 12.53 5.45
CA GLN A 59 -2.54 13.22 4.35
C GLN A 59 -2.02 12.26 3.26
N TYR A 60 -1.45 11.11 3.62
CA TYR A 60 -0.98 10.13 2.64
C TYR A 60 -2.13 9.52 1.84
N ILE A 61 -3.26 9.24 2.50
CA ILE A 61 -4.46 8.74 1.83
C ILE A 61 -5.03 9.82 0.89
N LYS A 62 -5.09 11.08 1.32
CA LYS A 62 -5.46 12.22 0.46
C LYS A 62 -4.58 12.31 -0.78
N ASN A 63 -3.26 12.26 -0.59
CA ASN A 63 -2.31 12.28 -1.69
C ASN A 63 -2.50 11.07 -2.63
N ALA A 64 -2.77 9.88 -2.09
CA ALA A 64 -3.03 8.69 -2.90
C ALA A 64 -4.34 8.79 -3.71
N LEU A 65 -5.34 9.49 -3.18
CA LEU A 65 -6.60 9.77 -3.87
C LEU A 65 -6.41 10.82 -4.96
N GLU A 66 -5.68 11.90 -4.68
CA GLU A 66 -5.51 13.01 -5.62
C GLU A 66 -4.55 12.67 -6.77
N THR A 67 -3.45 11.97 -6.47
CA THR A 67 -2.37 11.72 -7.44
C THR A 67 -2.69 10.58 -8.41
N ASP A 68 -2.32 10.75 -9.67
CA ASP A 68 -2.40 9.69 -10.69
C ASP A 68 -1.20 8.72 -10.63
N TYR A 69 -0.45 8.73 -9.52
CA TYR A 69 0.73 7.88 -9.39
C TYR A 69 0.33 6.42 -9.22
N SER A 70 0.59 5.62 -10.26
CA SER A 70 0.32 4.19 -10.22
C SER A 70 1.42 3.42 -9.47
N ASN A 71 1.03 2.54 -8.54
CA ASN A 71 1.95 1.62 -7.86
C ASN A 71 2.52 0.51 -8.77
N ILE A 72 2.12 0.46 -10.05
CA ILE A 72 2.45 -0.59 -11.01
C ILE A 72 3.96 -0.81 -11.15
N LYS A 73 4.73 0.28 -11.28
CA LYS A 73 6.20 0.19 -11.45
C LYS A 73 6.89 -0.38 -10.20
N LEU A 74 6.39 -0.02 -9.02
CA LEU A 74 6.93 -0.49 -7.75
C LEU A 74 6.57 -1.96 -7.50
N GLU A 75 5.33 -2.37 -7.79
CA GLU A 75 4.91 -3.78 -7.71
C GLU A 75 5.66 -4.67 -8.69
N ALA A 76 5.86 -4.23 -9.94
CA ALA A 76 6.66 -4.95 -10.92
C ALA A 76 8.09 -5.18 -10.41
N THR A 77 8.70 -4.15 -9.83
CA THR A 77 10.03 -4.22 -9.21
C THR A 77 10.06 -5.20 -8.03
N ASN A 78 9.07 -5.11 -7.13
CA ASN A 78 8.95 -6.00 -5.97
C ASN A 78 8.78 -7.46 -6.38
N LYS A 79 7.95 -7.74 -7.39
CA LYS A 79 7.77 -9.09 -7.94
C LYS A 79 9.09 -9.63 -8.46
N MET A 80 9.82 -8.84 -9.24
CA MET A 80 11.11 -9.25 -9.79
C MET A 80 12.14 -9.55 -8.70
N ILE A 81 12.21 -8.73 -7.63
CA ILE A 81 13.07 -9.00 -6.47
C ILE A 81 12.67 -10.32 -5.77
N LYS A 82 11.36 -10.58 -5.60
CA LYS A 82 10.84 -11.82 -5.02
C LYS A 82 11.21 -13.03 -5.89
N ASP A 83 11.09 -12.91 -7.21
CA ASP A 83 11.45 -13.97 -8.17
C ASP A 83 12.96 -14.27 -8.11
N ILE A 84 13.82 -13.23 -8.09
CA ILE A 84 15.27 -13.39 -7.91
C ILE A 84 15.59 -14.11 -6.59
N LYS A 85 14.90 -13.74 -5.50
CA LYS A 85 15.08 -14.38 -4.18
C LYS A 85 14.68 -15.86 -4.23
N ARG A 86 13.57 -16.20 -4.88
CA ARG A 86 13.06 -17.58 -5.01
C ARG A 86 13.99 -18.46 -5.85
N LEU A 87 14.54 -17.92 -6.94
CA LEU A 87 15.50 -18.63 -7.81
C LEU A 87 16.89 -18.76 -7.17
N GLY A 88 17.18 -17.99 -6.13
CA GLY A 88 18.50 -17.83 -5.57
C GLY A 88 19.03 -18.94 -4.67
N PHE A 89 18.22 -19.96 -4.32
CA PHE A 89 18.51 -21.08 -3.39
C PHE A 89 19.77 -20.88 -2.51
N GLY A 90 19.76 -19.81 -1.69
CA GLY A 90 20.84 -19.53 -0.75
C GLY A 90 21.78 -18.37 -1.12
N PHE A 91 21.26 -17.17 -1.37
CA PHE A 91 22.03 -15.95 -1.10
C PHE A 91 22.25 -15.81 0.42
N ARG A 92 23.14 -16.64 1.00
CA ARG A 92 23.60 -16.50 2.40
C ARG A 92 24.18 -15.10 2.66
N ASN A 93 24.62 -14.42 1.61
CA ASN A 93 25.18 -13.08 1.66
C ASN A 93 24.23 -12.06 0.98
N PHE A 94 23.73 -11.11 1.77
CA PHE A 94 22.89 -10.00 1.30
C PHE A 94 23.56 -9.15 0.21
N ILE A 95 24.89 -8.97 0.26
CA ILE A 95 25.63 -8.21 -0.77
C ILE A 95 25.50 -8.88 -2.13
N ASN A 96 25.55 -10.22 -2.18
CA ASN A 96 25.42 -10.96 -3.44
C ASN A 96 23.98 -10.91 -3.97
N PHE A 97 22.98 -10.96 -3.09
CA PHE A 97 21.58 -10.74 -3.47
C PHE A 97 21.36 -9.35 -4.05
N LYS A 98 21.83 -8.31 -3.34
CA LYS A 98 21.71 -6.91 -3.75
C LYS A 98 22.40 -6.66 -5.09
N LYS A 99 23.60 -7.21 -5.30
CA LYS A 99 24.31 -7.14 -6.59
C LYS A 99 23.48 -7.74 -7.72
N ARG A 100 22.89 -8.92 -7.51
CA ARG A 100 22.08 -9.58 -8.55
C ARG A 100 20.80 -8.81 -8.86
N VAL A 101 20.14 -8.24 -7.84
CA VAL A 101 18.99 -7.35 -8.04
C VAL A 101 19.37 -6.15 -8.90
N PHE A 102 20.47 -5.46 -8.60
CA PHE A 102 20.92 -4.31 -9.40
C PHE A 102 21.27 -4.67 -10.84
N ILE A 103 21.99 -5.79 -11.05
CA ILE A 103 22.32 -6.27 -12.40
C ILE A 103 21.04 -6.57 -13.19
N THR A 104 20.08 -7.26 -12.58
CA THR A 104 18.86 -7.69 -13.28
C THR A 104 17.95 -6.49 -13.58
N LEU A 105 17.85 -5.52 -12.67
CA LEU A 105 17.11 -4.27 -12.91
C LEU A 105 17.86 -3.32 -13.86
N ASN A 106 19.08 -3.69 -14.30
CA ASN A 106 19.98 -2.82 -15.07
C ASN A 106 20.12 -1.42 -14.45
N ILE A 107 20.00 -1.33 -13.12
CA ILE A 107 20.20 -0.09 -12.39
C ILE A 107 21.71 0.05 -12.26
N GLN A 108 22.29 0.91 -13.12
CA GLN A 108 23.62 1.38 -12.84
C GLN A 108 23.58 2.02 -11.46
N LYS A 109 24.53 1.68 -10.58
CA LYS A 109 24.80 2.53 -9.43
C LYS A 109 25.21 3.87 -10.00
N GLU A 110 24.26 4.80 -10.12
CA GLU A 110 24.64 6.20 -10.20
C GLU A 110 25.55 6.44 -9.01
N LYS A 111 26.70 7.06 -9.27
CA LYS A 111 27.50 7.65 -8.20
C LYS A 111 26.67 8.80 -7.65
N THR A 112 25.62 8.50 -6.90
CA THR A 112 24.97 9.49 -6.06
C THR A 112 26.01 9.81 -5.01
N TYR A 113 26.75 10.89 -5.25
CA TYR A 113 27.49 11.55 -4.19
C TYR A 113 26.47 11.75 -3.07
N PRO A 114 26.77 11.28 -1.84
CA PRO A 114 25.91 11.62 -0.72
C PRO A 114 25.97 13.15 -0.63
N VAL A 115 24.93 13.81 -1.13
CA VAL A 115 24.71 15.21 -0.83
C VAL A 115 24.34 15.18 0.64
N LEU A 116 25.37 15.34 1.47
CA LEU A 116 25.20 15.74 2.85
C LEU A 116 24.31 16.97 2.79
N SER A 117 23.05 16.81 3.17
CA SER A 117 22.20 17.93 3.54
C SER A 117 22.90 18.61 4.70
N ARG A 118 23.72 19.62 4.39
CA ARG A 118 24.07 20.66 5.35
C ARG A 118 22.83 21.53 5.44
N CYS A 119 22.12 21.33 6.54
CA CYS A 119 21.29 22.27 7.32
C CYS A 119 20.20 21.47 8.03
#